data_AF-A0A377WRY8-F1
#
_entry.id   AF-A0A377WRY8-F1
#
_cell.length_a   1.000
_cell.length_b   1.000
_cell.length_c   1.000
_cell.angle_alpha   90.00
_cell.angle_beta   90.00
_cell.angle_gamma   90.00
#
_symmetry.space_group_name_H-M   'P 1'
#
loop_
_entity.id
_entity.type
_entity.pdbx_description
1 polymer ?
#
loop_
_entity_poly.entity_id
_entity_poly.type
_entity_poly.pdbx_seq_one_letter_code
_entity_poly.pdbx_strand_id
1 'polypeptide(L)' 'MHDLICTSVTGIASSYFVVGETYSADEEWRLTTPNPDGSLALWTVEGNMIYGIVGDHDSEVLAKFEGL' A
#
# COMPACT_ATOMS: atom_id res chain seq x y z
N MET A 1 -1.75 -15.41 -0.56
CA MET A 1 -0.94 -14.25 -0.97
C MET A 1 -1.39 -13.82 -2.36
N HIS A 2 -1.60 -12.53 -2.56
CA HIS A 2 -2.10 -11.95 -3.82
C HIS A 2 -1.09 -10.94 -4.35
N ASP A 3 -0.72 -11.07 -5.63
CA ASP A 3 0.17 -10.11 -6.28
C ASP A 3 -0.65 -9.00 -6.94
N LEU A 4 -0.23 -7.77 -6.71
CA LEU A 4 -0.95 -6.55 -7.05
C LEU A 4 -0.01 -5.56 -7.74
N ILE A 5 -0.36 -5.09 -8.92
CA ILE A 5 0.38 -4.00 -9.57
C ILE A 5 -0.21 -2.65 -9.16
N CYS A 6 0.63 -1.73 -8.69
CA CYS A 6 0.18 -0.37 -8.38
C CYS A 6 -0.06 0.41 -9.68
N THR A 7 -1.27 0.91 -9.90
CA THR A 7 -1.65 1.63 -11.12
C THR A 7 -1.78 3.14 -10.93
N SER A 8 -2.00 3.58 -9.69
CA SER A 8 -1.98 5.00 -9.33
C SER A 8 -1.72 5.16 -7.83
N VAL A 9 -1.06 6.26 -7.46
CA VAL A 9 -0.87 6.65 -6.05
C VAL A 9 -0.97 8.16 -5.90
N THR A 10 -1.67 8.62 -4.87
CA THR A 10 -1.78 10.04 -4.48
C THR A 10 -1.85 10.16 -2.95
N GLY A 11 -1.53 11.33 -2.41
CA GLY A 11 -1.59 11.60 -0.97
C GLY A 11 -0.22 11.94 -0.37
N ILE A 12 -0.19 12.16 0.94
CA ILE A 12 1.02 12.59 1.66
C ILE A 12 2.03 11.44 1.73
N ALA A 13 1.53 10.22 1.95
CA ALA A 13 2.34 9.01 1.96
C ALA A 13 2.44 8.34 0.57
N SER A 14 2.35 9.10 -0.52
CA SER A 14 2.44 8.51 -1.87
C SER A 14 3.81 7.90 -2.19
N SER A 15 4.87 8.33 -1.50
CA SER A 15 6.23 7.81 -1.70
C SER A 15 6.41 6.34 -1.32
N TYR A 16 5.44 5.76 -0.62
CA TYR A 16 5.47 4.34 -0.24
C TYR A 16 5.11 3.39 -1.38
N PHE A 17 4.45 3.91 -2.43
CA PHE A 17 4.03 3.13 -3.58
C PHE A 17 4.62 3.71 -4.86
N VAL A 18 5.02 2.83 -5.78
CA VAL A 18 5.57 3.19 -7.08
C VAL A 18 4.66 2.60 -8.13
N VAL A 19 4.18 3.45 -9.04
CA VAL A 19 3.33 3.00 -10.15
C VAL A 19 4.12 2.06 -11.05
N GLY A 20 3.54 0.90 -11.34
CA GLY A 20 4.14 -0.17 -12.15
C GLY A 20 4.91 -1.22 -11.34
N GLU A 21 5.15 -0.99 -10.05
CA GLU A 21 5.74 -2.00 -9.16
C GLU A 21 4.67 -2.99 -8.65
N THR A 22 5.12 -4.21 -8.37
CA THR A 22 4.29 -5.28 -7.83
C THR A 22 4.45 -5.37 -6.32
N TYR A 23 3.33 -5.51 -5.63
CA TYR A 23 3.21 -5.62 -4.19
C TYR A 23 2.47 -6.92 -3.85
N SER A 24 2.94 -7.65 -2.84
CA SER A 24 2.33 -8.93 -2.43
C SER A 24 1.53 -8.75 -1.15
N ALA A 25 0.20 -8.84 -1.25
CA ALA A 25 -0.70 -8.79 -0.11
C ALA A 25 -0.83 -10.16 0.56
N ASP A 26 -0.91 -10.18 1.88
CA ASP A 26 -1.21 -11.39 2.65
C ASP A 26 -2.65 -11.88 2.40
N GLU A 27 -3.04 -13.00 3.03
CA GLU A 27 -4.38 -13.57 2.88
C GLU A 27 -5.49 -12.69 3.49
N GLU A 28 -5.11 -11.71 4.30
CA GLU A 28 -6.00 -10.73 4.92
C GLU A 28 -5.96 -9.38 4.17
N TRP A 29 -5.42 -9.37 2.95
CA TRP A 29 -5.30 -8.19 2.09
C TRP A 29 -4.45 -7.06 2.69
N ARG A 30 -3.37 -7.41 3.39
CA ARG A 30 -2.43 -6.44 3.96
C ARG A 30 -1.11 -6.38 3.21
N LEU A 31 -0.57 -5.17 3.06
CA LEU A 31 0.71 -4.90 2.44
C LEU A 31 1.70 -4.34 3.46
N THR A 32 2.99 -4.69 3.29
CA THR A 32 4.07 -4.10 4.07
C THR A 32 5.08 -3.41 3.17
N THR A 33 5.51 -2.22 3.58
CA THR A 33 6.52 -1.44 2.86
C THR A 33 7.59 -0.94 3.83
N PRO A 34 8.87 -0.90 3.44
CA PRO A 34 9.95 -0.41 4.30
C PRO A 34 9.88 1.12 4.48
N ASN A 35 10.11 1.58 5.70
CA ASN A 35 10.37 2.97 6.03
C ASN A 35 11.87 3.30 5.88
N PRO A 36 12.24 4.59 5.66
CA PRO A 36 13.64 5.02 5.66
C PRO A 36 14.39 4.74 6.97
N ASP A 37 13.68 4.64 8.09
CA ASP A 37 14.25 4.36 9.42
C ASP A 37 14.42 2.85 9.70
N GLY A 38 14.06 1.98 8.74
CA GLY A 38 14.15 0.53 8.86
C GLY A 38 12.95 -0.14 9.51
N SER A 39 11.93 0.61 9.95
CA SER A 39 10.65 0.04 10.37
C SER A 39 9.80 -0.36 9.15
N LEU A 40 8.70 -1.10 9.38
CA LEU A 40 7.75 -1.48 8.34
C LEU A 40 6.42 -0.75 8.55
N ALA A 41 5.88 -0.17 7.50
CA ALA A 41 4.50 0.30 7.46
C ALA A 41 3.58 -0.84 7.04
N LEU A 42 2.42 -0.97 7.70
CA LEU A 42 1.39 -1.95 7.38
C LEU A 42 0.16 -1.23 6.82
N TRP A 43 -0.34 -1.72 5.69
CA TRP A 43 -1.43 -1.11 4.94
C TRP A 43 -2.53 -2.13 4.69
N THR A 44 -3.79 -1.72 4.79
CA THR A 44 -4.94 -2.56 4.43
C THR A 44 -5.40 -2.22 3.02
N VAL A 45 -5.60 -3.24 2.18
CA VAL A 45 -6.18 -3.13 0.84
C VAL A 45 -7.67 -3.48 0.91
N GLU A 46 -8.53 -2.50 0.63
CA GLU A 46 -9.98 -2.70 0.52
C GLU A 46 -10.42 -2.42 -0.92
N GLY A 47 -10.99 -3.41 -1.60
CA GLY A 47 -11.51 -3.24 -2.96
C GLY A 47 -10.47 -2.72 -3.97
N ASN A 48 -9.21 -3.13 -3.81
CA ASN A 48 -8.03 -2.67 -4.55
C ASN A 48 -7.57 -1.23 -4.25
N MET A 49 -7.99 -0.65 -3.12
CA MET A 49 -7.53 0.64 -2.65
C MET A 49 -6.89 0.54 -1.27
N ILE A 50 -5.78 1.23 -1.06
CA ILE A 50 -5.26 1.54 0.28
C ILE A 50 -5.76 2.92 0.68
N TYR A 51 -6.08 3.09 1.97
CA TYR A 51 -6.53 4.37 2.55
C TYR A 51 -5.57 4.97 3.60
N GLY A 52 -4.67 4.17 4.21
CA GLY A 52 -3.75 4.68 5.23
C GLY A 52 -2.97 3.58 5.95
N ILE A 53 -2.05 4.00 6.82
CA ILE A 53 -1.27 3.13 7.70
C ILE A 53 -2.18 2.63 8.82
N VAL A 54 -2.10 1.34 9.15
CA VAL A 54 -2.75 0.82 10.36
C VAL A 54 -2.21 1.54 11.60
N GLY A 55 -3.01 2.40 12.22
CA GLY A 55 -2.68 3.11 13.45
C GLY A 55 -2.26 4.58 13.28
N ASP A 56 -2.19 5.10 12.06
CA ASP A 56 -1.95 6.53 11.79
C ASP A 56 -2.83 7.03 10.63
N HIS A 57 -3.92 7.70 11.00
CA HIS A 57 -4.88 8.27 10.05
C HIS A 57 -4.39 9.55 9.37
N ASP A 58 -3.35 10.22 9.89
CA ASP A 58 -2.81 11.44 9.27
C ASP A 58 -1.89 11.13 8.08
N SER A 59 -1.49 9.87 7.91
CA SER A 59 -0.74 9.34 6.78
C SER A 59 -1.66 8.83 5.66
N GLU A 60 -2.52 9.72 5.15
CA GLU A 60 -3.43 9.39 4.04
C GLU A 60 -2.66 9.10 2.74
N VAL A 61 -2.95 7.95 2.15
CA VAL A 61 -2.53 7.58 0.79
C VAL A 61 -3.67 6.88 0.11
N LEU A 62 -3.89 7.22 -1.15
CA LEU A 62 -4.81 6.54 -2.04
C LEU A 62 -3.98 5.87 -3.14
N ALA A 63 -3.74 4.58 -2.98
CA ALA A 63 -3.09 3.74 -3.98
C ALA A 63 -4.12 2.78 -4.59
N LYS A 64 -4.16 2.70 -5.93
CA LYS A 64 -4.99 1.72 -6.66
C LYS A 64 -4.15 0.56 -7.14
N PHE A 65 -4.72 -0.62 -7.06
CA PHE A 65 -4.10 -1.86 -7.47
C PHE A 65 -4.95 -2.60 -8.52
N GLU A 66 -4.29 -3.39 -9.35
CA GLU A 66 -4.92 -4.40 -10.20
C GLU A 66 -4.32 -5.77 -9.88
N GLY A 67 -5.17 -6.80 -9.83
CA GLY A 67 -4.72 -8.18 -9.64
C GLY A 67 -3.99 -8.69 -10.88
N LEU A 68 -2.89 -9.40 -10.66
CA LEU A 68 -2.13 -10.12 -11.69
C LEU A 68 -2.66 -11.54 -11.92
#